data_AF-A0A366MUX7-F1
#
_entry.id   AF-A0A366MUX7-F1
#
_cell.length_a   1.000
_cell.length_b   1.000
_cell.length_c   1.000
_cell.angle_alpha   90.00
_cell.angle_beta   90.00
_cell.angle_gamma   90.00
#
_symmetry.space_group_name_H-M   'P 1'
#
loop_
_entity.id
_entity.type
_entity.pdbx_description
1 polymer ?
#
loop_
_entity_poly.entity_id
_entity_poly.type
_entity_poly.pdbx_seq_one_letter_code
_entity_poly.pdbx_strand_id
1 'polypeptide(L)'
;MTKEMIMTKLFEFSAPTYYKWKKQDKRKIISLIEYAFTDEELVEFLKTGKISRIEDMGSQDYLLDLSLKFYKLLRHITNYKVAKKVTILLEESFEENSNKVIIEKIAESIYSEEEFYTSMKLAILNLIQKQEPLVLEYICKNRGKLESEFNKKGSKLLKKTDFLVPNIA
;
A
#
# COMPACT_ATOMS: atom_id res chain seq x y z
N MET A 1 18.06 12.16 18.48
CA MET A 1 18.70 11.26 19.46
C MET A 1 19.77 10.48 18.70
N THR A 2 20.96 10.22 19.24
CA THR A 2 21.98 9.46 18.48
C THR A 2 21.57 7.99 18.39
N LYS A 3 22.06 7.28 17.36
CA LYS A 3 21.74 5.86 17.15
C LYS A 3 22.16 4.98 18.33
N GLU A 4 23.30 5.30 18.95
CA GLU A 4 23.73 4.69 20.21
C GLU A 4 22.66 4.90 21.31
N MET A 5 22.24 6.14 21.56
CA MET A 5 21.25 6.45 22.58
C MET A 5 19.89 5.80 22.33
N ILE A 6 19.48 5.65 21.06
CA ILE A 6 18.25 4.94 20.70
C ILE A 6 18.37 3.47 21.12
N MET A 7 19.46 2.81 20.74
CA MET A 7 19.66 1.38 20.99
C MET A 7 19.85 1.06 22.48
N THR A 8 20.60 1.89 23.22
CA THR A 8 20.78 1.70 24.66
C THR A 8 19.48 1.86 25.43
N LYS A 9 18.60 2.78 25.00
CA LYS A 9 17.25 2.91 25.57
C LYS A 9 16.34 1.76 25.19
N LEU A 10 16.34 1.34 23.92
CA LEU A 10 15.46 0.28 23.42
C LEU A 10 15.71 -1.07 24.09
N PHE A 11 16.98 -1.38 24.35
CA PHE A 11 17.39 -2.66 24.93
C PHE A 11 17.83 -2.57 26.39
N GLU A 12 17.75 -1.37 26.99
CA GLU A 12 18.11 -1.12 28.38
C GLU A 12 19.53 -1.60 28.77
N PHE A 13 20.49 -1.45 27.87
CA PHE A 13 21.90 -1.78 28.12
C PHE A 13 22.83 -0.57 28.00
N SER A 14 24.07 -0.74 28.45
CA SER A 14 25.10 0.31 28.40
C SER A 14 25.69 0.56 27.00
N ALA A 15 26.18 1.77 26.74
CA ALA A 15 26.84 2.13 25.48
C ALA A 15 28.00 1.19 25.08
N PRO A 16 28.87 0.69 25.98
CA PRO A 16 29.87 -0.31 25.61
C PRO A 16 29.25 -1.59 25.04
N THR A 17 28.10 -2.00 25.58
CA THR A 17 27.35 -3.19 25.12
C THR A 17 26.83 -2.98 23.69
N TYR A 18 26.33 -1.76 23.37
CA TYR A 18 25.95 -1.40 22.00
C TYR A 18 27.10 -1.64 21.01
N TYR A 19 28.29 -1.07 21.30
CA TYR A 19 29.43 -1.16 20.40
C TYR A 19 29.95 -2.58 20.27
N LYS A 20 29.94 -3.35 21.36
CA LYS A 20 30.25 -4.79 21.32
C LYS A 20 29.28 -5.52 20.39
N TRP A 21 27.98 -5.34 20.58
CA TRP A 21 26.96 -6.03 19.78
C TRP A 21 27.00 -5.63 18.30
N LYS A 22 27.26 -4.36 18.01
CA LYS A 22 27.31 -3.84 16.65
C LYS A 22 28.60 -4.20 15.91
N LYS A 23 29.76 -4.04 16.55
CA LYS A 23 31.07 -4.16 15.87
C LYS A 23 31.74 -5.51 16.08
N GLN A 24 31.72 -6.05 17.30
CA GLN A 24 32.43 -7.28 17.65
C GLN A 24 31.56 -8.50 17.40
N ASP A 25 30.42 -8.59 18.09
CA ASP A 25 29.53 -9.75 18.01
C ASP A 25 28.67 -9.74 16.73
N LYS A 26 28.53 -8.58 16.09
CA LYS A 26 27.69 -8.33 14.89
C LYS A 26 26.31 -8.98 15.00
N ARG A 27 25.64 -8.77 16.13
CA ARG A 27 24.36 -9.44 16.41
C ARG A 27 23.32 -9.05 15.35
N LYS A 28 22.74 -10.07 14.72
CA LYS A 28 21.75 -9.92 13.63
C LYS A 28 20.55 -9.05 13.98
N ILE A 29 20.19 -8.97 15.27
CA ILE A 29 19.10 -8.12 15.73
C ILE A 29 19.36 -6.63 15.46
N ILE A 30 20.62 -6.17 15.55
CA ILE A 30 20.97 -4.77 15.26
C ILE A 30 20.74 -4.49 13.78
N SER A 31 21.25 -5.35 12.89
CA SER A 31 21.03 -5.19 11.45
C SER A 31 19.54 -5.29 11.06
N LEU A 32 18.77 -6.16 11.74
CA LEU A 32 17.33 -6.27 11.48
C LEU A 32 16.59 -4.97 11.82
N ILE A 33 16.90 -4.38 12.98
CA ILE A 33 16.27 -3.12 13.39
C ILE A 33 16.67 -1.98 12.44
N GLU A 34 17.96 -1.90 12.07
CA GLU A 34 18.45 -0.88 11.15
C GLU A 34 17.90 -1.01 9.73
N TYR A 35 17.50 -2.23 9.33
CA TYR A 35 16.83 -2.49 8.06
C TYR A 35 15.34 -2.14 8.10
N ALA A 36 14.65 -2.52 9.18
CA ALA A 36 13.19 -2.46 9.24
C ALA A 36 12.62 -1.10 9.70
N PHE A 37 13.43 -0.29 10.40
CA PHE A 37 12.97 0.94 11.05
C PHE A 37 13.91 2.11 10.81
N THR A 38 13.34 3.31 10.66
CA THR A 38 14.13 4.55 10.67
C THR A 38 14.44 5.01 12.09
N ASP A 39 15.46 5.85 12.24
CA ASP A 39 15.83 6.39 13.55
C ASP A 39 14.68 7.24 14.15
N GLU A 40 13.89 7.92 13.32
CA GLU A 40 12.68 8.66 13.74
C GLU A 40 11.59 7.72 14.29
N GLU A 41 11.34 6.59 13.63
CA GLU A 41 10.35 5.59 14.06
C GLU A 41 10.74 4.95 15.39
N LEU A 42 12.03 4.66 15.58
CA LEU A 42 12.51 4.14 16.85
C LEU A 42 12.39 5.18 17.97
N VAL A 43 12.63 6.45 17.69
CA VAL A 43 12.41 7.54 18.65
C VAL A 43 10.93 7.72 18.97
N GLU A 44 10.05 7.54 17.99
CA GLU A 44 8.60 7.54 18.19
C GLU A 44 8.19 6.42 19.14
N PHE A 45 8.60 5.17 18.84
CA PHE A 45 8.31 4.00 19.66
C PHE A 45 8.76 4.18 21.12
N LEU A 46 9.97 4.71 21.34
CA LEU A 46 10.48 4.99 22.68
C LEU A 46 9.64 6.02 23.47
N LYS A 47 8.86 6.87 22.79
CA LYS A 47 8.00 7.88 23.43
C LYS A 47 6.57 7.41 23.60
N THR A 48 6.01 6.71 22.62
CA THR A 48 4.58 6.41 22.52
C THR A 48 4.24 4.93 22.71
N GLY A 49 5.25 4.06 22.68
CA GLY A 49 5.07 2.60 22.65
C GLY A 49 4.53 2.07 21.32
N LYS A 50 4.43 2.91 20.29
CA LYS A 50 3.86 2.59 18.97
C LYS A 50 4.66 3.23 17.85
N ILE A 51 4.52 2.69 16.63
CA ILE A 51 5.10 3.29 15.42
C ILE A 51 3.93 3.62 14.49
N SER A 52 3.70 4.91 14.22
CA SER A 52 2.55 5.37 13.43
C SER A 52 2.49 4.69 12.07
N ARG A 53 3.63 4.53 11.38
CA ARG A 53 3.67 3.80 10.10
C ARG A 53 3.07 2.39 10.21
N ILE A 54 3.38 1.65 11.28
CA ILE A 54 2.86 0.29 11.47
C ILE A 54 1.37 0.32 11.78
N GLU A 55 0.93 1.24 12.62
CA GLU A 55 -0.50 1.42 12.92
C GLU A 55 -1.28 1.84 11.66
N ASP A 56 -0.64 2.63 10.79
CA ASP A 56 -1.22 3.16 9.56
C ASP A 56 -1.26 2.14 8.42
N MET A 57 -0.38 1.13 8.41
CA MET A 57 -0.32 0.12 7.33
C MET A 57 -1.63 -0.68 7.16
N GLY A 58 -2.50 -0.71 8.18
CA GLY A 58 -3.85 -1.27 8.11
C GLY A 58 -4.97 -0.25 8.29
N SER A 59 -4.66 1.05 8.36
CA SER A 59 -5.66 2.08 8.59
C SER A 59 -6.53 2.30 7.36
N GLN A 60 -7.79 2.65 7.60
CA GLN A 60 -8.74 2.98 6.54
C GLN A 60 -8.24 4.12 5.64
N ASP A 61 -7.45 5.05 6.20
CA ASP A 61 -6.90 6.19 5.46
C ASP A 61 -5.73 5.79 4.55
N TYR A 62 -4.87 4.87 4.99
CA TYR A 62 -3.80 4.32 4.15
C TYR A 62 -4.37 3.50 2.99
N LEU A 63 -5.32 2.60 3.29
CA LEU A 63 -6.02 1.82 2.26
C LEU A 63 -6.76 2.73 1.27
N LEU A 64 -7.36 3.83 1.76
CA LEU A 64 -7.96 4.85 0.89
C LEU A 64 -6.91 5.52 -0.02
N ASP A 65 -5.74 5.89 0.49
CA ASP A 65 -4.68 6.52 -0.31
C ASP A 65 -4.17 5.58 -1.42
N LEU A 66 -3.91 4.31 -1.09
CA LEU A 66 -3.54 3.29 -2.07
C LEU A 66 -4.64 3.06 -3.11
N SER A 67 -5.89 3.00 -2.67
CA SER A 67 -7.05 2.86 -3.56
C SER A 67 -7.21 4.06 -4.50
N LEU A 68 -6.96 5.28 -4.02
CA LEU A 68 -6.95 6.50 -4.83
C LEU A 68 -5.82 6.48 -5.86
N LYS A 69 -4.63 6.01 -5.49
CA LYS A 69 -3.50 5.81 -6.42
C LYS A 69 -3.84 4.77 -7.49
N PHE A 70 -4.42 3.64 -7.11
CA PHE A 70 -4.91 2.64 -8.05
C PHE A 70 -5.90 3.26 -9.04
N TYR A 71 -6.94 3.95 -8.55
CA TYR A 71 -7.96 4.55 -9.41
C TYR A 71 -7.39 5.66 -10.32
N LYS A 72 -6.41 6.42 -9.83
CA LYS A 72 -5.65 7.41 -10.62
C LYS A 72 -4.90 6.75 -11.78
N LEU A 73 -4.16 5.68 -11.51
CA LEU A 73 -3.42 4.92 -12.51
C LEU A 73 -4.36 4.26 -13.52
N LEU A 74 -5.46 3.67 -13.04
CA LEU A 74 -6.48 3.05 -13.86
C LEU A 74 -7.06 4.05 -14.86
N ARG A 75 -7.42 5.28 -14.41
CA ARG A 75 -7.88 6.36 -15.29
C ARG A 75 -6.82 6.80 -16.30
N HIS A 76 -5.54 6.80 -15.91
CA HIS A 76 -4.43 7.19 -16.78
C HIS A 76 -4.19 6.19 -17.91
N ILE A 77 -4.25 4.87 -17.62
CA ILE A 77 -4.05 3.82 -18.63
C ILE A 77 -5.31 3.53 -19.44
N THR A 78 -6.47 4.02 -19.01
CA THR A 78 -7.76 3.83 -19.69
C THR A 78 -8.43 5.18 -19.99
N ASN A 79 -9.55 5.48 -19.34
CA ASN A 79 -10.24 6.77 -19.30
C ASN A 79 -11.23 6.77 -18.12
N TYR A 80 -11.94 7.87 -17.91
CA TYR A 80 -12.92 7.96 -16.82
C TYR A 80 -14.05 6.92 -16.91
N LYS A 81 -14.65 6.72 -18.10
CA LYS A 81 -15.77 5.79 -18.30
C LYS A 81 -15.34 4.35 -17.98
N VAL A 82 -14.21 3.93 -18.53
CA VAL A 82 -13.64 2.59 -18.33
C VAL A 82 -13.23 2.39 -16.88
N ALA A 83 -12.50 3.33 -16.26
CA ALA A 83 -12.08 3.19 -14.87
C ALA A 83 -13.27 3.03 -13.92
N LYS A 84 -14.35 3.79 -14.13
CA LYS A 84 -15.59 3.67 -13.37
C LYS A 84 -16.21 2.28 -13.55
N LYS A 85 -16.32 1.81 -14.79
CA LYS A 85 -16.86 0.49 -15.10
C LYS A 85 -16.04 -0.64 -14.47
N VAL A 86 -14.71 -0.56 -14.51
CA VAL A 86 -13.82 -1.51 -13.82
C VAL A 86 -14.06 -1.53 -12.32
N THR A 87 -14.20 -0.38 -11.66
CA THR A 87 -14.50 -0.37 -10.22
C THR A 87 -15.86 -0.99 -9.87
N ILE A 88 -16.84 -0.89 -10.78
CA ILE A 88 -18.14 -1.56 -10.64
C ILE A 88 -17.96 -3.08 -10.74
N LEU A 89 -17.22 -3.56 -11.76
CA LEU A 89 -16.94 -5.00 -11.93
C LEU A 89 -16.20 -5.61 -10.73
N LEU A 90 -15.32 -4.82 -10.11
CA LEU A 90 -14.64 -5.24 -8.88
C LEU A 90 -15.62 -5.39 -7.71
N GLU A 91 -16.56 -4.46 -7.53
CA GLU A 91 -17.61 -4.51 -6.50
C GLU A 91 -18.55 -5.71 -6.74
N GLU A 92 -19.09 -5.84 -7.96
CA GLU A 92 -19.98 -6.93 -8.36
C GLU A 92 -19.32 -8.30 -8.17
N SER A 93 -18.09 -8.48 -8.69
CA SER A 93 -17.35 -9.72 -8.51
C SER A 93 -17.09 -10.04 -7.04
N PHE A 94 -16.95 -9.03 -6.18
CA PHE A 94 -16.72 -9.25 -4.76
C PHE A 94 -18.01 -9.72 -4.05
N GLU A 95 -19.13 -9.08 -4.35
CA GLU A 95 -20.45 -9.42 -3.79
C GLU A 95 -20.90 -10.82 -4.24
N GLU A 96 -20.76 -11.14 -5.52
CA GLU A 96 -21.12 -12.46 -6.09
C GLU A 96 -20.30 -13.61 -5.50
N ASN A 97 -19.07 -13.33 -5.06
CA ASN A 97 -18.14 -14.34 -4.55
C ASN A 97 -18.05 -14.34 -3.02
N SER A 98 -19.16 -14.05 -2.34
CA SER A 98 -19.28 -14.08 -0.87
C SER A 98 -18.28 -13.17 -0.16
N ASN A 99 -18.12 -11.95 -0.67
CA ASN A 99 -17.21 -10.94 -0.14
C ASN A 99 -15.74 -11.40 -0.15
N LYS A 100 -15.33 -12.04 -1.24
CA LYS A 100 -13.93 -12.44 -1.47
C LYS A 100 -13.44 -11.94 -2.81
N VAL A 101 -12.20 -11.45 -2.83
CA VAL A 101 -11.51 -11.08 -4.06
C VAL A 101 -11.01 -12.37 -4.72
N ILE A 102 -11.55 -12.70 -5.90
CA ILE A 102 -11.12 -13.84 -6.72
C ILE A 102 -10.65 -13.29 -8.07
N ILE A 103 -9.34 -13.33 -8.30
CA ILE A 103 -8.70 -12.68 -9.46
C ILE A 103 -9.19 -13.30 -10.77
N GLU A 104 -9.42 -14.60 -10.80
CA GLU A 104 -9.92 -15.33 -11.97
C GLU A 104 -11.31 -14.85 -12.37
N LYS A 105 -12.20 -14.62 -11.40
CA LYS A 105 -13.55 -14.10 -11.64
C LYS A 105 -13.53 -12.65 -12.09
N ILE A 106 -12.68 -11.83 -11.49
CA ILE A 106 -12.43 -10.47 -11.96
C ILE A 106 -11.91 -10.47 -13.41
N ALA A 107 -11.01 -11.40 -13.75
CA ALA A 107 -10.50 -11.54 -15.11
C ALA A 107 -11.60 -11.93 -16.10
N GLU A 108 -12.42 -12.93 -15.76
CA GLU A 108 -13.59 -13.33 -16.57
C GLU A 108 -14.49 -12.12 -16.84
N SER A 109 -14.85 -11.34 -15.81
CA SER A 109 -15.67 -10.13 -15.94
C SER A 109 -15.02 -9.03 -16.76
N ILE A 110 -13.70 -8.83 -16.66
CA ILE A 110 -13.00 -7.84 -17.50
C ILE A 110 -12.96 -8.29 -18.96
N TYR A 111 -12.77 -9.59 -19.23
CA TYR A 111 -12.67 -10.11 -20.59
C TYR A 111 -14.03 -10.22 -21.29
N SER A 112 -15.13 -10.35 -20.55
CA SER A 112 -16.49 -10.35 -21.10
C SER A 112 -16.96 -8.97 -21.54
N GLU A 113 -16.37 -7.88 -21.03
CA GLU A 113 -16.76 -6.52 -21.40
C GLU A 113 -16.37 -6.18 -22.85
N GLU A 114 -17.37 -5.99 -23.71
CA GLU A 114 -17.19 -5.69 -25.14
C GLU A 114 -16.59 -4.30 -25.39
N GLU A 115 -16.87 -3.34 -24.51
CA GLU A 115 -16.35 -1.96 -24.63
C GLU A 115 -14.83 -1.88 -24.37
N PHE A 116 -14.22 -2.92 -23.81
CA PHE A 116 -12.80 -2.95 -23.50
C PHE A 116 -12.03 -3.67 -24.62
N TYR A 117 -11.08 -2.98 -25.24
CA TYR A 117 -10.19 -3.61 -26.21
C TYR A 117 -9.11 -4.46 -25.53
N THR A 118 -8.59 -5.47 -26.23
CA THR A 118 -7.73 -6.51 -25.65
C THR A 118 -6.50 -5.99 -24.91
N SER A 119 -5.79 -5.00 -25.47
CA SER A 119 -4.60 -4.42 -24.82
C SER A 119 -4.95 -3.70 -23.52
N MET A 120 -6.13 -3.08 -23.44
CA MET A 120 -6.65 -2.45 -22.24
C MET A 120 -7.06 -3.48 -21.19
N LYS A 121 -7.75 -4.56 -21.58
CA LYS A 121 -8.11 -5.68 -20.68
C LYS A 121 -6.86 -6.22 -19.98
N LEU A 122 -5.81 -6.47 -20.74
CA LEU A 122 -4.52 -6.93 -20.21
C LEU A 122 -3.88 -5.90 -19.26
N ALA A 123 -3.89 -4.61 -19.63
CA ALA A 123 -3.31 -3.55 -18.80
C ALA A 123 -4.06 -3.38 -17.47
N ILE A 124 -5.39 -3.47 -17.48
CA ILE A 124 -6.23 -3.41 -16.28
C ILE A 124 -5.92 -4.59 -15.36
N LEU A 125 -5.88 -5.81 -15.90
CA LEU A 125 -5.57 -7.02 -15.13
C LEU A 125 -4.19 -6.97 -14.49
N ASN A 126 -3.17 -6.54 -15.24
CA ASN A 126 -1.83 -6.35 -14.71
C ASN A 126 -1.80 -5.32 -13.57
N LEU A 127 -2.62 -4.26 -13.65
CA LEU A 127 -2.71 -3.26 -12.59
C LEU A 127 -3.37 -3.84 -11.32
N ILE A 128 -4.43 -4.64 -11.47
CA ILE A 128 -5.14 -5.31 -10.38
C ILE A 128 -4.23 -6.32 -9.68
N GLN A 129 -3.53 -7.16 -10.44
CA GLN A 129 -2.63 -8.20 -9.90
C GLN A 129 -1.44 -7.63 -9.12
N LYS A 130 -1.06 -6.37 -9.37
CA LYS A 130 0.00 -5.68 -8.62
C LYS A 130 -0.48 -5.10 -7.28
N GLN A 131 -1.78 -5.10 -7.00
CA GLN A 131 -2.30 -4.58 -5.75
C GLN A 131 -2.22 -5.62 -4.64
N GLU A 132 -2.01 -5.17 -3.42
CA GLU A 132 -2.14 -6.02 -2.25
C GLU A 132 -3.61 -6.45 -2.06
N PRO A 133 -3.89 -7.68 -1.57
CA PRO A 133 -5.25 -8.18 -1.39
C PRO A 133 -6.16 -7.26 -0.56
N LEU A 134 -5.61 -6.65 0.50
CA LEU A 134 -6.34 -5.74 1.38
C LEU A 134 -6.77 -4.45 0.67
N VAL A 135 -5.97 -3.98 -0.30
CA VAL A 135 -6.30 -2.80 -1.11
C VAL A 135 -7.44 -3.14 -2.06
N LEU A 136 -7.40 -4.30 -2.71
CA LEU A 136 -8.49 -4.75 -3.58
C LEU A 136 -9.79 -4.92 -2.79
N GLU A 137 -9.73 -5.57 -1.63
CA GLU A 137 -10.89 -5.73 -0.75
C GLU A 137 -11.45 -4.37 -0.31
N TYR A 138 -10.57 -3.41 0.03
CA TYR A 138 -11.00 -2.06 0.36
C TYR A 138 -11.70 -1.38 -0.82
N ILE A 139 -11.14 -1.46 -2.04
CA ILE A 139 -11.74 -0.89 -3.25
C ILE A 139 -13.14 -1.46 -3.48
N CYS A 140 -13.30 -2.78 -3.43
CA CYS A 140 -14.59 -3.45 -3.62
C CYS A 140 -15.62 -2.97 -2.59
N LYS A 141 -15.25 -2.89 -1.31
CA LYS A 141 -16.16 -2.46 -0.24
C LYS A 141 -16.51 -0.97 -0.25
N ASN A 142 -15.65 -0.14 -0.83
CA ASN A 142 -15.70 1.32 -0.65
C ASN A 142 -15.76 2.09 -1.97
N ARG A 143 -16.26 1.48 -3.07
CA ARG A 143 -16.31 2.13 -4.39
C ARG A 143 -16.93 3.53 -4.34
N GLY A 144 -18.10 3.67 -3.71
CA GLY A 144 -18.78 4.97 -3.60
C GLY A 144 -17.95 6.05 -2.89
N LYS A 145 -17.27 5.67 -1.78
CA LYS A 145 -16.35 6.54 -1.05
C LYS A 145 -15.15 6.92 -1.93
N LEU A 146 -14.53 5.95 -2.59
CA LEU A 146 -13.39 6.15 -3.50
C LEU A 146 -13.72 7.14 -4.63
N GLU A 147 -14.84 6.98 -5.31
CA GLU A 147 -15.28 7.89 -6.37
C GLU A 147 -15.48 9.32 -5.83
N SER A 148 -16.16 9.44 -4.67
CA SER A 148 -16.42 10.74 -4.05
C SER A 148 -15.12 11.45 -3.63
N GLU A 149 -14.19 10.74 -3.02
CA GLU A 149 -12.93 11.29 -2.52
C GLU A 149 -11.98 11.63 -3.67
N PHE A 150 -11.98 10.84 -4.74
CA PHE A 150 -11.21 11.17 -5.93
C PHE A 150 -11.68 12.47 -6.58
N ASN A 151 -13.01 12.66 -6.67
CA ASN A 151 -13.59 13.88 -7.23
C ASN A 151 -13.30 15.10 -6.35
N LYS A 152 -13.32 14.95 -5.01
CA LYS A 152 -12.94 16.02 -4.06
C LYS A 152 -11.46 16.38 -4.14
N LYS A 153 -10.57 15.38 -4.25
CA LYS A 153 -9.10 15.58 -4.31
C LYS A 153 -8.58 15.97 -5.70
N GLY A 154 -9.47 16.10 -6.70
CA GLY A 154 -9.17 16.36 -8.11
C GLY A 154 -8.41 17.65 -8.46
N SER A 155 -7.87 18.39 -7.48
CA SER A 155 -7.09 19.63 -7.70
C SER A 155 -5.60 19.54 -7.31
N LYS A 156 -5.13 18.49 -6.61
CA LYS A 156 -3.69 18.31 -6.34
C LYS A 156 -3.05 17.42 -7.42
N LEU A 157 -2.52 18.11 -8.43
CA LEU A 157 -1.80 17.62 -9.61
C LEU A 157 -0.90 16.39 -9.37
N LEU A 158 -0.93 15.50 -10.36
CA LEU A 158 0.04 14.44 -10.65
C LEU A 158 1.48 14.84 -10.26
N LYS A 159 2.08 14.16 -9.28
CA LYS A 159 3.54 14.23 -9.08
C LYS A 159 4.15 13.01 -9.75
N LYS A 160 5.28 13.19 -10.45
CA LYS A 160 6.05 12.07 -11.06
C LYS A 160 6.37 10.95 -10.06
N THR A 161 6.46 11.27 -8.77
CA THR A 161 6.68 10.33 -7.67
C THR A 161 5.54 9.33 -7.48
N ASP A 162 4.32 9.64 -7.91
CA ASP A 162 3.15 8.75 -7.76
C ASP A 162 3.23 7.53 -8.68
N PHE A 163 4.14 7.54 -9.66
CA PHE A 163 4.35 6.46 -10.64
C PHE A 163 5.61 5.62 -10.34
N LEU A 164 6.36 5.98 -9.31
CA LEU A 164 7.50 5.20 -8.85
C LEU A 164 6.99 4.16 -7.85
N VAL A 165 6.66 2.97 -8.37
CA VAL A 165 6.53 1.78 -7.53
C VAL A 165 7.92 1.55 -6.91
N PRO A 166 8.08 1.47 -5.58
CA PRO A 166 9.31 0.90 -5.05
C PRO A 166 9.32 -0.55 -5.52
N ASN A 167 10.29 -0.91 -6.36
CA ASN A 167 10.65 -2.30 -6.53
C ASN A 167 11.05 -2.81 -5.15
N ILE A 168 10.13 -3.47 -4.46
CA ILE A 168 10.46 -4.35 -3.36
C ILE A 168 11.00 -5.60 -4.04
N ALA A 169 12.31 -5.56 -4.31
CA ALA A 169 13.12 -6.74 -4.58
C ALA A 169 13.57 -7.34 -3.24
#